data_AF-A0A1G3PKU8-F1
#
_entry.id   AF-A0A1G3PKU8-F1
#
_cell.length_a   1.000
_cell.length_b   1.000
_cell.length_c   1.000
_cell.angle_alpha   90.00
_cell.angle_beta   90.00
_cell.angle_gamma   90.00
#
_symmetry.space_group_name_H-M   'P 1'
#
loop_
_entity.id
_entity.type
_entity.pdbx_description
1 polymer ?
#
loop_
_entity_poly.entity_id
_entity_poly.type
_entity_poly.pdbx_seq_one_letter_code
_entity_poly.pdbx_strand_id
1 'polypeptide(L)'
;MGEKLNKTSVLFITLLLSCLAISLIYSENQNVAVIDFTGKKISDDEASMITDLFRGQLVEAKIFSVLDRNNMKRILEEQAFQQTGCTDSACAIKIGQLLNMHYIIVGSVMKLGNTYVLSVDMINVETGKIEQSKQASGETIDQMIKACMETARAISGIKSSSDTNPSVNSATPANTAIFVCEKKEIQVRNINFTLVKIPPGSFKMGDNSITGAESHQVTITKNFWIMETEITQELYEAITGDNPSAFLGNNNPVEKVSWHDAVNFCKNLSKASRLNFNLPTEAQWEYACRAGSVSQYYWGDNESDLFKYANFADINCKEIKWSIKNQNDGYEKTAPVKSYAPNSWGLYDMIGNVREWIADACEVKEKNREVFTSTYQNGISDPLSTKGAFRITRGGDFRFFPRDCRSGSRSGFMPDTAYNYIGFRAVLNE
;
A
#
# COMPACT_ATOMS: atom_id res chain seq x y z
N MET A 1 -50.90 13.56 -37.22
CA MET A 1 -49.81 12.58 -37.04
C MET A 1 -49.65 12.34 -35.55
N GLY A 2 -50.14 11.22 -35.05
CA GLY A 2 -50.10 10.87 -33.63
C GLY A 2 -50.49 9.41 -33.50
N GLU A 3 -49.51 8.52 -33.72
CA GLU A 3 -49.72 7.08 -33.57
C GLU A 3 -49.76 6.72 -32.09
N LYS A 4 -50.90 6.17 -31.65
CA LYS A 4 -51.08 5.59 -30.33
C LYS A 4 -50.34 4.26 -30.26
N LEU A 5 -49.22 4.20 -29.55
CA LEU A 5 -48.60 2.93 -29.17
C LEU A 5 -49.56 2.13 -28.27
N ASN A 6 -49.77 0.86 -28.63
CA ASN A 6 -50.66 -0.07 -27.94
C ASN A 6 -50.06 -0.52 -26.60
N LYS A 7 -50.88 -0.61 -25.54
CA LYS A 7 -50.46 -0.94 -24.16
C LYS A 7 -49.71 -2.28 -24.06
N THR A 8 -50.00 -3.24 -24.93
CA THR A 8 -49.31 -4.54 -24.99
C THR A 8 -47.88 -4.43 -25.52
N SER A 9 -47.62 -3.48 -26.43
CA SER A 9 -46.29 -3.21 -26.99
C SER A 9 -45.39 -2.48 -25.99
N VAL A 10 -45.96 -1.61 -25.16
CA VAL A 10 -45.21 -0.91 -24.09
C VAL A 10 -44.76 -1.90 -23.01
N LEU A 11 -45.62 -2.85 -22.61
CA LEU A 11 -45.28 -3.85 -21.59
C LEU A 11 -44.16 -4.82 -22.05
N PHE A 12 -44.19 -5.22 -23.33
CA PHE A 12 -43.14 -6.07 -23.92
C PHE A 12 -41.81 -5.33 -24.06
N ILE A 13 -41.83 -4.05 -24.43
CA ILE A 13 -40.62 -3.21 -24.53
C ILE A 13 -40.01 -2.97 -23.15
N THR A 14 -40.82 -2.78 -22.10
CA THR A 14 -40.31 -2.63 -20.73
C THR A 14 -39.75 -3.93 -20.15
N LEU A 15 -40.31 -5.09 -20.50
CA LEU A 15 -39.80 -6.40 -20.06
C LEU A 15 -38.52 -6.82 -20.83
N LEU A 16 -38.41 -6.42 -22.11
CA LEU A 16 -37.17 -6.59 -22.88
C LEU A 16 -36.07 -5.62 -22.41
N LEU A 17 -36.41 -4.38 -22.06
CA LEU A 17 -35.46 -3.42 -21.50
C LEU A 17 -35.00 -3.79 -20.09
N SER A 18 -35.85 -4.41 -19.26
CA SER A 18 -35.42 -4.94 -17.97
C SER A 18 -34.52 -6.18 -18.12
N CYS A 19 -34.78 -7.07 -19.08
CA CYS A 19 -33.87 -8.18 -19.41
C CYS A 19 -32.57 -7.74 -20.11
N LEU A 20 -32.59 -6.70 -20.94
CA LEU A 20 -31.37 -6.11 -21.55
C LEU A 20 -30.53 -5.34 -20.51
N ALA A 21 -31.17 -4.67 -19.55
CA ALA A 21 -30.48 -4.02 -18.44
C ALA A 21 -29.87 -5.03 -17.45
N ILE A 22 -30.43 -6.24 -17.35
CA ILE A 22 -29.89 -7.33 -16.53
C ILE A 22 -28.77 -8.12 -17.26
N SER A 23 -28.65 -8.00 -18.58
CA SER A 23 -27.58 -8.64 -19.37
C SER A 23 -26.40 -7.72 -19.75
N LEU A 24 -26.40 -6.47 -19.29
CA LEU A 24 -25.29 -5.51 -19.49
C LEU A 24 -24.48 -5.22 -18.22
N ILE A 25 -24.64 -6.02 -17.16
CA ILE A 25 -23.81 -5.92 -15.95
C ILE A 25 -23.40 -7.32 -15.51
N TYR A 26 -22.55 -7.97 -16.29
CA TYR A 26 -21.64 -9.01 -15.81
C TYR A 26 -20.41 -9.00 -16.73
N SER A 27 -19.48 -8.06 -16.51
CA SER A 27 -18.09 -8.31 -16.86
C SER A 27 -17.55 -9.17 -15.70
N GLU A 28 -17.72 -10.48 -15.79
CA GLU A 28 -16.96 -11.37 -14.92
C GLU A 28 -15.48 -11.08 -15.18
N ASN A 29 -14.79 -10.57 -14.16
CA ASN A 29 -13.35 -10.39 -14.21
C ASN A 29 -12.74 -11.76 -14.56
N GLN A 30 -12.15 -11.85 -15.75
CA GLN A 30 -11.58 -13.10 -16.23
C GLN A 30 -10.38 -13.44 -15.34
N ASN A 31 -10.48 -14.54 -14.60
CA ASN A 31 -9.41 -15.02 -13.74
C ASN A 31 -8.28 -15.62 -14.59
N VAL A 32 -7.04 -15.20 -14.33
CA VAL A 32 -5.83 -15.68 -15.02
C VAL A 32 -4.79 -16.17 -14.03
N ALA A 33 -4.13 -17.28 -14.36
CA ALA A 33 -2.92 -17.72 -13.67
C ALA A 33 -1.70 -17.59 -14.60
N VAL A 34 -0.54 -17.25 -14.03
CA VAL A 34 0.73 -17.21 -14.75
C VAL A 34 1.65 -18.27 -14.16
N ILE A 35 1.98 -19.28 -14.96
CA ILE A 35 2.96 -20.30 -14.60
C ILE A 35 4.37 -19.70 -14.72
N ASP A 36 5.27 -20.14 -13.84
CA ASP A 36 6.68 -19.78 -13.90
C ASP A 36 7.27 -20.08 -15.29
N PHE A 37 7.92 -19.08 -15.86
CA PHE A 37 8.48 -19.16 -17.20
C PHE A 37 9.69 -20.09 -17.19
N THR A 38 9.86 -20.79 -18.30
CA THR A 38 10.96 -21.74 -18.45
C THR A 38 12.22 -21.02 -18.95
N GLY A 39 13.33 -21.19 -18.23
CA GLY A 39 14.63 -20.69 -18.64
C GLY A 39 15.31 -21.60 -19.66
N LYS A 40 15.82 -21.04 -20.77
CA LYS A 40 16.69 -21.75 -21.72
C LYS A 40 18.00 -21.00 -21.87
N LYS A 41 19.09 -21.56 -21.34
CA LYS A 41 20.42 -20.91 -21.24
C LYS A 41 20.41 -19.66 -20.32
N ILE A 42 19.49 -19.64 -19.37
CA ILE A 42 19.44 -18.75 -18.20
C ILE A 42 19.10 -19.60 -16.97
N SER A 43 19.30 -19.09 -15.76
CA SER A 43 18.88 -19.77 -14.54
C SER A 43 17.36 -19.76 -14.35
N ASP A 44 16.84 -20.74 -13.61
CA ASP A 44 15.42 -20.80 -13.25
C ASP A 44 15.00 -19.60 -12.37
N ASP A 45 15.91 -19.09 -11.53
CA ASP A 45 15.69 -17.89 -10.72
C ASP A 45 15.52 -16.64 -11.60
N GLU A 46 16.36 -16.46 -12.62
CA GLU A 46 16.23 -15.35 -13.58
C GLU A 46 14.91 -15.46 -14.37
N ALA A 47 14.53 -16.67 -14.78
CA ALA A 47 13.26 -16.90 -15.46
C ALA A 47 12.06 -16.57 -14.56
N SER A 48 12.13 -16.98 -13.29
CA SER A 48 11.12 -16.68 -12.26
C SER A 48 10.99 -15.18 -11.99
N MET A 49 12.09 -14.44 -11.93
CA MET A 49 12.05 -12.98 -11.76
C MET A 49 11.33 -12.29 -12.93
N ILE A 50 11.56 -12.76 -14.15
CA ILE A 50 10.87 -12.25 -15.35
C ILE A 50 9.38 -12.61 -15.31
N THR A 51 9.02 -13.80 -14.81
CA THR A 51 7.61 -14.14 -14.58
C THR A 51 6.97 -13.22 -13.56
N ASP A 52 7.64 -12.90 -12.46
CA ASP A 52 7.09 -12.03 -11.42
C ASP A 52 6.89 -10.60 -11.95
N LEU A 53 7.83 -10.09 -12.75
CA LEU A 53 7.67 -8.81 -13.46
C LEU A 53 6.47 -8.85 -14.41
N PHE A 54 6.34 -9.89 -15.22
CA PHE A 54 5.23 -10.07 -16.15
C PHE A 54 3.88 -10.12 -15.42
N ARG A 55 3.81 -10.88 -14.32
CA ARG A 55 2.62 -11.00 -13.47
C ARG A 55 2.24 -9.66 -12.86
N GLY A 56 3.23 -8.89 -12.36
CA GLY A 56 3.01 -7.54 -11.83
C GLY A 56 2.40 -6.60 -12.88
N GLN A 57 2.82 -6.70 -14.13
CA GLN A 57 2.27 -5.90 -15.22
C GLN A 57 0.84 -6.30 -15.61
N LEU A 58 0.49 -7.58 -15.52
CA LEU A 58 -0.91 -8.01 -15.69
C LEU A 58 -1.82 -7.51 -14.56
N VAL A 59 -1.31 -7.48 -13.32
CA VAL A 59 -2.01 -6.90 -12.17
C VAL A 59 -2.21 -5.39 -12.37
N GLU A 60 -1.17 -4.69 -12.82
CA GLU A 60 -1.22 -3.25 -13.11
C GLU A 60 -2.20 -2.91 -14.25
N ALA A 61 -2.30 -3.80 -15.26
CA ALA A 61 -3.24 -3.63 -16.36
C ALA A 61 -4.71 -3.66 -15.91
N LYS A 62 -5.03 -4.30 -14.77
CA LYS A 62 -6.40 -4.44 -14.20
C LYS A 62 -7.43 -5.06 -15.16
N ILE A 63 -6.98 -5.74 -16.22
CA ILE A 63 -7.84 -6.42 -17.20
C ILE A 63 -8.23 -7.82 -16.72
N PHE A 64 -7.35 -8.47 -15.95
CA PHE A 64 -7.55 -9.81 -15.41
C PHE A 64 -7.50 -9.81 -13.89
N SER A 65 -8.23 -10.75 -13.29
CA SER A 65 -8.05 -11.13 -11.89
C SER A 65 -6.91 -12.15 -11.82
N VAL A 66 -5.70 -11.66 -11.51
CA VAL A 66 -4.48 -12.47 -11.54
C VAL A 66 -4.32 -13.24 -10.23
N LEU A 67 -4.22 -14.56 -10.29
CA LEU A 67 -3.97 -15.38 -9.11
C LEU A 67 -2.54 -15.18 -8.59
N ASP A 68 -2.44 -14.87 -7.29
CA ASP A 68 -1.15 -14.72 -6.61
C ASP A 68 -0.32 -16.01 -6.63
N ARG A 69 1.01 -15.87 -6.74
CA ARG A 69 1.95 -16.99 -6.87
C ARG A 69 1.97 -17.87 -5.62
N ASN A 70 1.91 -17.29 -4.42
CA ASN A 70 1.91 -18.05 -3.18
C ASN A 70 0.58 -18.77 -2.97
N ASN A 71 -0.53 -18.13 -3.36
CA ASN A 71 -1.84 -18.78 -3.38
C ASN A 71 -1.88 -19.94 -4.39
N MET A 72 -1.34 -19.75 -5.59
CA MET A 72 -1.22 -20.80 -6.59
C MET A 72 -0.37 -21.98 -6.07
N LYS A 73 0.76 -21.69 -5.42
CA LYS A 73 1.64 -22.71 -4.81
C LYS A 73 0.92 -23.48 -3.70
N ARG A 74 0.24 -22.78 -2.78
CA ARG A 74 -0.52 -23.40 -1.69
C ARG A 74 -1.62 -24.32 -2.22
N ILE A 75 -2.41 -23.87 -3.21
CA ILE A 75 -3.50 -24.68 -3.78
C ILE A 75 -2.94 -25.94 -4.48
N LEU A 76 -1.82 -25.80 -5.20
CA LEU A 76 -1.19 -26.94 -5.87
C LEU A 76 -0.52 -27.91 -4.88
N GLU A 77 0.07 -27.41 -3.80
CA GLU A 77 0.60 -28.23 -2.70
C GLU A 77 -0.51 -29.00 -1.96
N GLU A 78 -1.64 -28.34 -1.67
CA GLU A 78 -2.84 -28.95 -1.05
C GLU A 78 -3.42 -30.09 -1.90
N GLN A 79 -3.29 -29.98 -3.23
CA GLN A 79 -3.74 -31.01 -4.17
C GLN A 79 -2.64 -32.00 -4.56
N ALA A 80 -1.51 -32.01 -3.84
CA ALA A 80 -0.33 -32.85 -4.10
C ALA A 80 0.24 -32.71 -5.52
N PHE A 81 0.01 -31.57 -6.17
CA PHE A 81 0.51 -31.25 -7.49
C PHE A 81 1.89 -30.60 -7.35
N GLN A 82 2.96 -31.35 -7.65
CA GLN A 82 4.32 -30.79 -7.63
C GLN A 82 4.54 -29.88 -8.84
N GLN A 83 4.86 -28.61 -8.59
CA GLN A 83 5.08 -27.58 -9.62
C GLN A 83 6.38 -27.74 -10.43
N THR A 84 7.18 -28.78 -10.20
CA THR A 84 8.46 -28.93 -10.90
C THR A 84 8.25 -29.43 -12.32
N GLY A 85 8.32 -28.53 -13.30
CA GLY A 85 8.51 -28.90 -14.72
C GLY A 85 7.25 -29.05 -15.57
N CYS A 86 6.18 -28.31 -15.26
CA CYS A 86 5.00 -28.24 -16.12
C CYS A 86 5.31 -27.44 -17.41
N THR A 87 5.91 -28.07 -18.41
CA THR A 87 6.42 -27.39 -19.62
C THR A 87 5.53 -27.56 -20.85
N ASP A 88 4.50 -28.43 -20.78
CA ASP A 88 3.57 -28.64 -21.89
C ASP A 88 2.23 -27.91 -21.65
N SER A 89 1.60 -27.50 -22.74
CA SER A 89 0.31 -26.80 -22.70
C SER A 89 -0.78 -27.67 -22.05
N ALA A 90 -0.67 -28.99 -22.14
CA ALA A 90 -1.61 -29.94 -21.55
C ALA A 90 -1.55 -29.95 -20.01
N CYS A 91 -0.35 -29.90 -19.41
CA CYS A 91 -0.18 -29.75 -17.97
C CYS A 91 -0.67 -28.38 -17.50
N ALA A 92 -0.38 -27.31 -18.24
CA ALA A 92 -0.86 -25.97 -17.92
C ALA A 92 -2.40 -25.90 -17.90
N ILE A 93 -3.09 -26.47 -18.89
CA ILE A 93 -4.56 -26.51 -18.91
C ILE A 93 -5.12 -27.23 -17.67
N LYS A 94 -4.52 -28.36 -17.26
CA LYS A 94 -4.92 -29.07 -16.03
C LYS A 94 -4.74 -28.21 -14.78
N ILE A 95 -3.62 -27.50 -14.67
CA ILE A 95 -3.40 -26.53 -13.59
C ILE A 95 -4.49 -25.45 -13.61
N GLY A 96 -4.79 -24.88 -14.78
CA GLY A 96 -5.84 -23.88 -14.94
C GLY A 96 -7.20 -24.38 -14.45
N GLN A 97 -7.56 -25.64 -14.78
CA GLN A 97 -8.80 -26.27 -14.34
C GLN A 97 -8.83 -26.45 -12.82
N LEU A 98 -7.75 -26.94 -12.22
CA LEU A 98 -7.64 -27.13 -10.77
C LEU A 98 -7.76 -25.80 -10.01
N LEU A 99 -7.25 -24.73 -10.59
CA LEU A 99 -7.28 -23.38 -10.02
C LEU A 99 -8.58 -22.61 -10.35
N ASN A 100 -9.49 -23.20 -11.13
CA ASN A 100 -10.71 -22.55 -11.62
C ASN A 100 -10.43 -21.24 -12.38
N MET A 101 -9.44 -21.27 -13.27
CA MET A 101 -9.01 -20.13 -14.09
C MET A 101 -9.68 -20.15 -15.46
N HIS A 102 -9.98 -18.98 -15.99
CA HIS A 102 -10.47 -18.83 -17.37
C HIS A 102 -9.31 -18.92 -18.36
N TYR A 103 -8.18 -18.28 -18.00
CA TYR A 103 -6.97 -18.27 -18.80
C TYR A 103 -5.78 -18.76 -17.99
N ILE A 104 -4.85 -19.43 -18.68
CA ILE A 104 -3.54 -19.71 -18.13
C ILE A 104 -2.46 -19.21 -19.07
N ILE A 105 -1.46 -18.54 -18.49
CA ILE A 105 -0.34 -17.98 -19.22
C ILE A 105 0.89 -18.82 -18.96
N VAL A 106 1.54 -19.24 -20.05
CA VAL A 106 2.81 -19.95 -20.04
C VAL A 106 3.82 -19.15 -20.85
N GLY A 107 5.10 -19.30 -20.52
CA GLY A 107 6.15 -18.60 -21.23
C GLY A 107 7.52 -19.23 -21.10
N SER A 108 8.44 -18.77 -21.94
CA SER A 108 9.84 -19.15 -21.89
C SER A 108 10.73 -17.96 -22.15
N VAL A 109 11.87 -17.92 -21.46
CA VAL A 109 12.92 -16.94 -21.68
C VAL A 109 14.17 -17.67 -22.14
N MET A 110 14.62 -17.37 -23.36
CA MET A 110 15.80 -17.97 -23.97
C MET A 110 16.90 -16.94 -24.13
N LYS A 111 18.15 -17.32 -23.85
CA LYS A 111 19.32 -16.53 -24.23
C LYS A 111 20.03 -17.13 -25.45
N LEU A 112 20.12 -16.35 -26.53
CA LEU A 112 20.82 -16.68 -27.77
C LEU A 112 21.96 -15.69 -27.99
N GLY A 113 23.20 -16.10 -27.68
CA GLY A 113 24.34 -15.19 -27.67
C GLY A 113 24.16 -14.11 -26.61
N ASN A 114 24.06 -12.85 -27.04
CA ASN A 114 23.80 -11.70 -26.17
C ASN A 114 22.32 -11.28 -26.14
N THR A 115 21.47 -11.90 -26.95
CA THR A 115 20.06 -11.54 -27.05
C THR A 115 19.20 -12.48 -26.23
N TYR A 116 18.32 -11.92 -25.42
CA TYR A 116 17.26 -12.62 -24.72
C TYR A 116 15.99 -12.58 -25.56
N VAL A 117 15.20 -13.66 -25.52
CA VAL A 117 13.94 -13.82 -26.23
C VAL A 117 12.90 -14.32 -25.24
N LEU A 118 11.87 -13.53 -25.01
CA LEU A 118 10.69 -13.88 -24.21
C LEU A 118 9.57 -14.31 -25.16
N SER A 119 9.02 -15.50 -24.96
CA SER A 119 7.80 -15.96 -25.62
C SER A 119 6.73 -16.22 -24.57
N VAL A 120 5.51 -15.73 -24.81
CA VAL A 120 4.37 -15.87 -23.89
C VAL A 120 3.11 -16.25 -24.65
N ASP A 121 2.41 -17.27 -24.16
CA ASP A 121 1.15 -17.77 -24.69
C ASP A 121 0.05 -17.69 -23.62
N MET A 122 -1.11 -17.15 -24.01
CA MET A 122 -2.34 -17.16 -23.22
C MET A 122 -3.26 -18.25 -23.76
N ILE A 123 -3.56 -19.22 -22.92
CA ILE A 123 -4.36 -20.39 -23.25
C ILE A 123 -5.71 -20.29 -22.54
N ASN A 124 -6.79 -20.44 -23.28
CA ASN A 124 -8.13 -20.60 -22.71
C ASN A 124 -8.25 -22.00 -22.10
N VAL A 125 -8.55 -22.06 -20.81
CA VAL A 125 -8.53 -23.29 -20.01
C VAL A 125 -9.68 -24.24 -20.40
N GLU A 126 -10.82 -23.70 -20.82
CA GLU A 126 -11.99 -24.48 -21.21
C GLU A 126 -11.79 -25.13 -22.59
N THR A 127 -11.26 -24.37 -23.55
CA THR A 127 -11.10 -24.84 -24.94
C THR A 127 -9.73 -25.48 -25.23
N GLY A 128 -8.75 -25.22 -24.38
CA GLY A 128 -7.35 -25.62 -24.55
C GLY A 128 -6.63 -24.93 -25.72
N LYS A 129 -7.22 -23.87 -26.30
CA LYS A 129 -6.64 -23.15 -27.44
C LYS A 129 -5.80 -21.96 -26.98
N ILE A 130 -4.67 -21.73 -27.67
CA ILE A 130 -3.90 -20.49 -27.53
C ILE A 130 -4.71 -19.37 -28.18
N GLU A 131 -5.15 -18.40 -27.38
CA GLU A 131 -5.91 -17.24 -27.88
C GLU A 131 -5.00 -16.07 -28.21
N GLN A 132 -3.89 -15.93 -27.48
CA GLN A 132 -2.86 -14.93 -27.79
C GLN A 132 -1.47 -15.52 -27.63
N SER A 133 -0.59 -15.20 -28.57
CA SER A 133 0.83 -15.51 -28.51
C SER A 133 1.63 -14.26 -28.82
N LYS A 134 2.61 -13.94 -27.99
CA LYS A 134 3.48 -12.76 -28.13
C LYS A 134 4.93 -13.15 -27.90
N GLN A 135 5.82 -12.50 -28.64
CA GLN A 135 7.25 -12.67 -28.50
C GLN A 135 7.92 -11.30 -28.48
N ALA A 136 8.93 -11.14 -27.64
CA ALA A 136 9.76 -9.96 -27.60
C ALA A 136 11.23 -10.34 -27.34
N SER A 137 12.16 -9.46 -27.71
CA SER A 137 13.59 -9.68 -27.54
C SER A 137 14.30 -8.42 -27.05
N GLY A 138 15.47 -8.61 -26.44
CA GLY A 138 16.31 -7.54 -25.93
C GLY A 138 17.74 -8.01 -25.72
N GLU A 139 18.72 -7.12 -25.90
CA GLU A 139 20.15 -7.44 -25.75
C GLU A 139 20.68 -7.11 -24.35
N THR A 140 19.94 -6.29 -23.60
CA THR A 140 20.25 -5.89 -22.23
C THR A 140 19.10 -6.24 -21.28
N ILE A 141 19.39 -6.30 -19.99
CA ILE A 141 18.38 -6.58 -18.95
C ILE A 141 17.29 -5.49 -18.95
N ASP A 142 17.64 -4.21 -19.09
CA ASP A 142 16.66 -3.11 -19.13
C ASP A 142 15.73 -3.19 -20.35
N GLN A 143 16.28 -3.55 -21.52
CA GLN A 143 15.47 -3.80 -22.71
C GLN A 143 14.54 -4.99 -22.53
N MET A 144 14.99 -6.04 -21.82
CA MET A 144 14.15 -7.19 -21.51
C MET A 144 13.05 -6.89 -20.51
N ILE A 145 13.32 -6.05 -19.51
CA ILE A 145 12.29 -5.57 -18.57
C ILE A 145 11.23 -4.80 -19.35
N LYS A 146 11.64 -3.86 -20.21
CA LYS A 146 10.72 -3.09 -21.05
C LYS A 146 9.92 -3.98 -22.00
N ALA A 147 10.59 -4.90 -22.69
CA ALA A 147 9.98 -5.87 -23.59
C ALA A 147 8.97 -6.77 -22.86
N CYS A 148 9.27 -7.18 -21.63
CA CYS A 148 8.37 -7.95 -20.77
C CYS A 148 7.11 -7.16 -20.43
N MET A 149 7.25 -5.88 -20.04
CA MET A 149 6.11 -5.00 -19.75
C MET A 149 5.23 -4.75 -20.99
N GLU A 150 5.84 -4.49 -22.15
CA GLU A 150 5.12 -4.31 -23.40
C GLU A 150 4.39 -5.58 -23.83
N THR A 151 5.02 -6.74 -23.64
CA THR A 151 4.42 -8.05 -23.93
C THR A 151 3.22 -8.31 -23.02
N ALA A 152 3.30 -8.00 -21.72
CA ALA A 152 2.18 -8.13 -20.79
C ALA A 152 1.02 -7.22 -21.21
N ARG A 153 1.29 -5.96 -21.57
CA ARG A 153 0.25 -5.02 -22.06
C ARG A 153 -0.37 -5.50 -23.38
N ALA A 154 0.44 -6.03 -24.29
CA ALA A 154 -0.01 -6.53 -25.58
C ALA A 154 -0.85 -7.81 -25.45
N ILE A 155 -0.49 -8.73 -24.54
CA ILE A 155 -1.28 -9.95 -24.26
C ILE A 155 -2.60 -9.60 -23.56
N SER A 156 -2.65 -8.44 -22.92
CA SER A 156 -3.87 -7.92 -22.29
C SER A 156 -4.80 -7.19 -23.28
N GLY A 157 -4.41 -7.03 -24.53
CA GLY A 157 -5.23 -6.41 -25.58
C GLY A 157 -5.11 -4.88 -25.72
N ILE A 158 -4.13 -4.22 -25.09
CA ILE A 158 -3.89 -2.78 -25.27
C ILE A 158 -3.09 -2.55 -26.57
N LYS A 159 -3.66 -1.84 -27.55
CA LYS A 159 -2.90 -1.37 -28.74
C LYS A 159 -2.05 -0.15 -28.36
N SER A 160 -0.72 -0.26 -28.44
CA SER A 160 0.20 0.87 -28.27
C SER A 160 0.18 1.78 -29.51
N SER A 161 0.11 3.10 -29.31
CA SER A 161 0.59 4.07 -30.29
C SER A 161 1.86 4.72 -29.75
N SER A 162 2.96 4.52 -30.46
CA SER A 162 4.25 5.18 -30.26
C SER A 162 4.27 6.49 -31.06
N ASP A 163 4.59 7.62 -30.43
CA ASP A 163 5.76 8.46 -30.77
C ASP A 163 5.66 9.89 -30.20
N THR A 164 6.82 10.38 -29.76
CA THR A 164 7.22 11.74 -29.36
C THR A 164 7.06 12.18 -27.90
N ASN A 165 8.21 12.47 -27.28
CA ASN A 165 8.44 13.30 -26.10
C ASN A 165 8.92 14.69 -26.62
N PRO A 166 8.97 15.81 -25.86
CA PRO A 166 8.46 16.10 -24.52
C PRO A 166 7.65 17.43 -24.43
N SER A 167 6.76 17.60 -23.45
CA SER A 167 6.58 18.88 -22.70
C SER A 167 5.38 18.88 -21.73
N VAL A 168 5.62 19.60 -20.65
CA VAL A 168 4.75 20.11 -19.57
C VAL A 168 3.34 20.54 -20.03
N ASN A 169 2.29 19.87 -19.55
CA ASN A 169 1.21 20.44 -18.71
C ASN A 169 0.00 19.50 -18.56
N SER A 170 -0.49 19.46 -17.31
CA SER A 170 -1.81 19.08 -16.80
C SER A 170 -2.97 18.89 -17.79
N ALA A 171 -3.63 17.74 -17.70
CA ALA A 171 -5.09 17.63 -17.62
C ALA A 171 -5.53 16.19 -17.26
N THR A 172 -6.12 16.02 -16.08
CA THR A 172 -7.02 14.91 -15.69
C THR A 172 -8.45 15.20 -16.26
N PRO A 173 -9.49 14.38 -16.06
CA PRO A 173 -9.65 12.91 -16.02
C PRO A 173 -10.82 12.40 -16.90
N ALA A 174 -10.98 11.07 -16.98
CA ALA A 174 -12.32 10.44 -17.10
C ALA A 174 -12.42 9.13 -16.26
N ASN A 175 -12.74 9.33 -14.98
CA ASN A 175 -13.68 8.56 -14.14
C ASN A 175 -13.69 7.01 -14.14
N THR A 176 -12.79 6.42 -13.36
CA THR A 176 -13.14 5.31 -12.45
C THR A 176 -12.80 5.83 -11.06
N ALA A 177 -13.77 5.88 -10.14
CA ALA A 177 -13.61 6.55 -8.85
C ALA A 177 -12.37 6.04 -8.10
N ILE A 178 -11.30 6.84 -8.11
CA ILE A 178 -10.25 6.79 -7.11
C ILE A 178 -10.98 7.06 -5.79
N PHE A 179 -10.93 6.13 -4.84
CA PHE A 179 -11.40 6.43 -3.49
C PHE A 179 -10.44 7.46 -2.90
N VAL A 180 -10.73 8.74 -3.15
CA VAL A 180 -10.02 9.86 -2.56
C VAL A 180 -10.75 10.18 -1.26
N CYS A 181 -10.04 10.03 -0.14
CA CYS A 181 -10.58 10.45 1.14
C CYS A 181 -10.89 11.94 1.11
N GLU A 182 -12.04 12.32 1.66
CA GLU A 182 -12.44 13.72 1.81
C GLU A 182 -11.37 14.48 2.61
N LYS A 183 -10.97 15.67 2.16
CA LYS A 183 -10.01 16.53 2.86
C LYS A 183 -10.69 17.78 3.40
N LYS A 184 -10.27 18.23 4.57
CA LYS A 184 -10.76 19.44 5.22
C LYS A 184 -9.59 20.28 5.70
N GLU A 185 -9.48 21.50 5.21
CA GLU A 185 -8.52 22.48 5.71
C GLU A 185 -9.08 23.16 6.97
N ILE A 186 -8.25 23.29 7.99
CA ILE A 186 -8.53 23.97 9.24
C ILE A 186 -7.49 25.07 9.43
N GLN A 187 -7.95 26.26 9.84
CA GLN A 187 -7.07 27.35 10.20
C GLN A 187 -7.17 27.63 11.71
N VAL A 188 -6.03 27.64 12.41
CA VAL A 188 -5.94 28.01 13.82
C VAL A 188 -4.76 28.95 14.00
N ARG A 189 -4.99 30.12 14.60
CA ARG A 189 -3.94 31.15 14.83
C ARG A 189 -3.14 31.47 13.56
N ASN A 190 -3.84 31.61 12.42
CA ASN A 190 -3.28 31.87 11.08
C ASN A 190 -2.42 30.74 10.48
N ILE A 191 -2.35 29.57 11.11
CA ILE A 191 -1.70 28.38 10.56
C ILE A 191 -2.77 27.46 9.97
N ASN A 192 -2.59 27.07 8.70
CA ASN A 192 -3.46 26.14 8.01
C ASN A 192 -2.90 24.71 8.12
N PHE A 193 -3.79 23.74 8.33
CA PHE A 193 -3.44 22.33 8.27
C PHE A 193 -4.62 21.51 7.73
N THR A 194 -4.31 20.35 7.16
CA THR A 194 -5.29 19.50 6.47
C THR A 194 -5.63 18.27 7.29
N LEU A 195 -6.91 17.94 7.34
CA LEU A 195 -7.44 16.68 7.83
C LEU A 195 -7.91 15.81 6.67
N VAL A 196 -7.75 14.50 6.80
CA VAL A 196 -8.22 13.48 5.87
C VAL A 196 -9.28 12.64 6.57
N LYS A 197 -10.46 12.48 5.96
CA LYS A 197 -11.56 11.69 6.49
C LYS A 197 -11.35 10.21 6.20
N ILE A 198 -11.26 9.42 7.25
CA ILE A 198 -11.07 7.98 7.17
C ILE A 198 -12.42 7.30 7.37
N PRO A 199 -12.90 6.47 6.42
CA PRO A 199 -14.18 5.78 6.54
C PRO A 199 -14.14 4.69 7.61
N PRO A 200 -15.27 4.24 8.17
CA PRO A 200 -15.30 3.00 8.94
C PRO A 200 -14.95 1.81 8.04
N GLY A 201 -14.43 0.76 8.66
CA GLY A 201 -14.11 -0.48 7.96
C GLY A 201 -13.31 -1.43 8.82
N SER A 202 -13.08 -2.63 8.27
CA SER A 202 -12.34 -3.68 8.96
C SER A 202 -11.02 -3.93 8.24
N PHE A 203 -9.96 -4.17 9.00
CA PHE A 203 -8.64 -4.45 8.45
C PHE A 203 -7.86 -5.44 9.32
N LYS A 204 -6.83 -6.03 8.73
CA LYS A 204 -5.89 -6.90 9.43
C LYS A 204 -4.80 -6.01 10.06
N MET A 205 -4.89 -5.81 11.37
CA MET A 205 -3.91 -5.05 12.16
C MET A 205 -2.80 -5.98 12.62
N GLY A 206 -1.57 -5.48 12.69
CA GLY A 206 -0.40 -6.21 13.17
C GLY A 206 0.42 -6.87 12.05
N ASP A 207 1.49 -7.52 12.45
CA ASP A 207 2.48 -8.17 11.59
C ASP A 207 2.95 -9.47 12.27
N ASN A 208 2.73 -10.60 11.59
CA ASN A 208 3.07 -11.93 12.11
C ASN A 208 4.57 -12.16 12.36
N SER A 209 5.45 -11.29 11.84
CA SER A 209 6.88 -11.34 12.12
C SER A 209 7.30 -10.57 13.38
N ILE A 210 6.35 -9.89 14.05
CA ILE A 210 6.59 -9.10 15.25
C ILE A 210 5.87 -9.75 16.44
N THR A 211 6.66 -10.24 17.40
CA THR A 211 6.14 -10.85 18.63
C THR A 211 5.32 -9.85 19.45
N GLY A 212 4.11 -10.26 19.87
CA GLY A 212 3.18 -9.39 20.60
C GLY A 212 2.46 -8.38 19.71
N ALA A 213 2.66 -8.47 18.39
CA ALA A 213 1.96 -7.68 17.40
C ALA A 213 1.36 -8.55 16.28
N GLU A 214 0.99 -9.79 16.58
CA GLU A 214 0.51 -10.76 15.61
C GLU A 214 -0.75 -10.24 14.89
N SER A 215 -0.87 -10.61 13.61
CA SER A 215 -1.94 -10.08 12.79
C SER A 215 -3.31 -10.58 13.23
N HIS A 216 -4.25 -9.67 13.43
CA HIS A 216 -5.61 -9.95 13.88
C HIS A 216 -6.62 -9.00 13.23
N GLN A 217 -7.90 -9.39 13.21
CA GLN A 217 -8.97 -8.57 12.65
C GLN A 217 -9.37 -7.46 13.61
N VAL A 218 -9.41 -6.22 13.12
CA VAL A 218 -9.91 -5.04 13.83
C VAL A 218 -10.97 -4.36 12.99
N THR A 219 -11.96 -3.75 13.64
CA THR A 219 -12.99 -2.91 13.00
C THR A 219 -12.97 -1.49 13.56
N ILE A 220 -12.91 -0.50 12.69
CA ILE A 220 -13.19 0.91 12.99
C ILE A 220 -14.65 1.18 12.66
N THR A 221 -15.47 1.54 13.66
CA THR A 221 -16.94 1.59 13.48
C THR A 221 -17.46 2.94 13.02
N LYS A 222 -16.66 4.01 13.16
CA LYS A 222 -17.03 5.38 12.82
C LYS A 222 -16.01 6.01 11.91
N ASN A 223 -16.44 7.02 11.14
CA ASN A 223 -15.46 7.89 10.51
C ASN A 223 -14.65 8.61 11.59
N PHE A 224 -13.41 8.95 11.25
CA PHE A 224 -12.63 9.92 11.99
C PHE A 224 -11.81 10.72 11.01
N TRP A 225 -11.39 11.90 11.43
CA TRP A 225 -10.46 12.73 10.69
C TRP A 225 -9.07 12.54 11.28
N ILE A 226 -8.04 12.42 10.44
CA ILE A 226 -6.64 12.38 10.88
C ILE A 226 -5.85 13.44 10.13
N MET A 227 -4.87 14.06 10.79
CA MET A 227 -4.02 15.05 10.14
C MET A 227 -3.24 14.44 8.97
N GLU A 228 -3.19 15.18 7.86
CA GLU A 228 -2.53 14.79 6.60
C GLU A 228 -1.06 14.43 6.82
N THR A 229 -0.42 15.16 7.74
CA THR A 229 1.00 15.08 8.10
C THR A 229 1.15 14.94 9.61
N GLU A 230 2.39 14.74 10.07
CA GLU A 230 2.78 15.01 11.46
C GLU A 230 2.50 16.48 11.83
N ILE A 231 2.43 16.78 13.14
CA ILE A 231 2.36 18.17 13.63
C ILE A 231 3.65 18.88 13.25
N THR A 232 3.55 19.98 12.51
CA THR A 232 4.71 20.81 12.16
C THR A 232 5.15 21.68 13.34
N GLN A 233 6.43 22.09 13.32
CA GLN A 233 6.98 23.01 14.32
C GLN A 233 6.23 24.33 14.37
N GLU A 234 5.86 24.88 13.21
CA GLU A 234 5.10 26.13 13.13
C GLU A 234 3.72 26.02 13.78
N LEU A 235 2.99 24.94 13.54
CA LEU A 235 1.69 24.72 14.19
C LEU A 235 1.87 24.47 15.70
N TYR A 236 2.90 23.73 16.09
CA TYR A 236 3.20 23.48 17.50
C TYR A 236 3.44 24.78 18.24
N GLU A 237 4.39 25.58 17.77
CA GLU A 237 4.76 26.88 18.34
C GLU A 237 3.58 27.84 18.35
N ALA A 238 2.78 27.88 17.27
CA ALA A 238 1.59 28.72 17.23
C ALA A 238 0.59 28.39 18.34
N ILE A 239 0.46 27.13 18.76
CA ILE A 239 -0.48 26.71 19.81
C ILE A 239 0.10 26.81 21.22
N THR A 240 1.36 26.41 21.40
CA THR A 240 2.01 26.28 22.72
C THR A 240 2.81 27.52 23.12
N GLY A 241 3.32 28.29 22.15
CA GLY A 241 4.25 29.40 22.37
C GLY A 241 5.70 28.96 22.55
N ASP A 242 6.04 27.70 22.24
CA ASP A 242 7.40 27.15 22.37
C ASP A 242 7.70 26.15 21.25
N ASN A 243 8.97 25.94 20.93
CA ASN A 243 9.45 24.96 19.96
C ASN A 243 10.62 24.14 20.55
N PRO A 244 10.38 22.91 21.03
CA PRO A 244 11.40 22.09 21.70
C PRO A 244 12.34 21.35 20.73
N SER A 245 12.04 21.40 19.43
CA SER A 245 12.72 20.63 18.39
C SER A 245 14.22 20.87 18.35
N ALA A 246 14.99 19.80 18.20
CA ALA A 246 16.42 19.84 17.86
C ALA A 246 16.68 20.23 16.39
N PHE A 247 15.76 19.91 15.47
CA PHE A 247 15.97 20.05 14.03
C PHE A 247 15.05 21.11 13.43
N LEU A 248 15.47 22.37 13.51
CA LEU A 248 14.64 23.52 13.19
C LEU A 248 14.20 23.57 11.72
N GLY A 249 12.92 23.89 11.54
CA GLY A 249 12.31 24.23 10.26
C GLY A 249 10.79 24.28 10.41
N ASN A 250 10.14 25.35 9.95
CA ASN A 250 8.70 25.57 10.17
C ASN A 250 7.84 24.37 9.72
N ASN A 251 8.20 23.78 8.58
CA ASN A 251 7.51 22.63 7.98
C ASN A 251 8.08 21.28 8.42
N ASN A 252 9.11 21.23 9.26
CA ASN A 252 9.57 19.97 9.84
C ASN A 252 8.55 19.52 10.90
N PRO A 253 8.45 18.21 11.16
CA PRO A 253 7.69 17.73 12.30
C PRO A 253 8.27 18.29 13.60
N VAL A 254 7.40 18.55 14.58
CA VAL A 254 7.84 18.79 15.94
C VAL A 254 8.35 17.49 16.56
N GLU A 255 9.52 17.54 17.18
CA GLU A 255 10.11 16.43 17.94
C GLU A 255 10.63 16.93 19.30
N LYS A 256 11.21 16.05 20.12
CA LYS A 256 11.49 16.32 21.54
C LYS A 256 10.25 16.75 22.33
N VAL A 257 9.13 16.10 22.02
CA VAL A 257 7.88 16.23 22.76
C VAL A 257 7.58 14.92 23.48
N SER A 258 7.19 15.01 24.74
CA SER A 258 6.71 13.86 25.50
C SER A 258 5.28 13.48 25.09
N TRP A 259 4.82 12.30 25.51
CA TRP A 259 3.41 11.93 25.30
C TRP A 259 2.47 12.92 26.00
N HIS A 260 2.87 13.42 27.16
CA HIS A 260 2.12 14.44 27.89
C HIS A 260 2.02 15.76 27.12
N ASP A 261 3.10 16.18 26.48
CA ASP A 261 3.12 17.38 25.64
C ASP A 261 2.20 17.21 24.43
N ALA A 262 2.24 16.05 23.78
CA ALA A 262 1.38 15.73 22.65
C ALA A 262 -0.12 15.75 23.04
N VAL A 263 -0.48 15.16 24.19
CA VAL A 263 -1.84 15.22 24.74
C VAL A 263 -2.25 16.65 25.09
N ASN A 264 -1.37 17.43 25.71
CA ASN A 264 -1.64 18.81 26.08
C ASN A 264 -1.77 19.71 24.85
N PHE A 265 -0.96 19.49 23.81
CA PHE A 265 -1.12 20.14 22.52
C PHE A 265 -2.50 19.85 21.94
N CYS A 266 -2.94 18.58 21.87
CA CYS A 266 -4.27 18.24 21.36
C CYS A 266 -5.39 18.94 22.15
N LYS A 267 -5.27 19.04 23.48
CA LYS A 267 -6.21 19.80 24.32
C LYS A 267 -6.20 21.30 24.00
N ASN A 268 -5.03 21.90 23.79
CA ASN A 268 -4.90 23.33 23.48
C ASN A 268 -5.39 23.65 22.06
N LEU A 269 -5.06 22.79 21.09
CA LEU A 269 -5.60 22.84 19.74
C LEU A 269 -7.12 22.72 19.76
N SER A 270 -7.67 21.82 20.59
CA SER A 270 -9.11 21.68 20.75
C SER A 270 -9.78 22.95 21.25
N LYS A 271 -9.19 23.59 22.27
CA LYS A 271 -9.68 24.87 22.81
C LYS A 271 -9.60 25.99 21.77
N ALA A 272 -8.49 26.05 21.04
CA ALA A 272 -8.25 27.10 20.05
C ALA A 272 -9.15 26.97 18.81
N SER A 273 -9.42 25.73 18.37
CA SER A 273 -10.25 25.44 17.20
C SER A 273 -11.74 25.24 17.51
N ARG A 274 -12.09 24.96 18.77
CA ARG A 274 -13.41 24.49 19.21
C ARG A 274 -13.81 23.14 18.56
N LEU A 275 -12.83 22.33 18.19
CA LEU A 275 -12.98 20.98 17.66
C LEU A 275 -12.33 19.97 18.62
N ASN A 276 -12.77 18.71 18.64
CA ASN A 276 -12.26 17.73 19.61
C ASN A 276 -11.06 16.94 19.07
N PHE A 277 -9.86 17.47 19.23
CA PHE A 277 -8.61 16.82 18.83
C PHE A 277 -8.04 15.90 19.92
N ASN A 278 -7.57 14.74 19.49
CA ASN A 278 -6.90 13.74 20.34
C ASN A 278 -5.71 13.12 19.61
N LEU A 279 -4.90 12.34 20.32
CA LEU A 279 -3.99 11.40 19.65
C LEU A 279 -4.80 10.26 19.04
N PRO A 280 -4.38 9.70 17.88
CA PRO A 280 -5.01 8.50 17.33
C PRO A 280 -4.90 7.33 18.32
N THR A 281 -5.89 6.43 18.30
CA THR A 281 -5.67 5.08 18.83
C THR A 281 -4.70 4.33 17.93
N GLU A 282 -4.10 3.28 18.45
CA GLU A 282 -3.14 2.47 17.68
C GLU A 282 -3.80 1.86 16.44
N ALA A 283 -5.05 1.41 16.57
CA ALA A 283 -5.83 0.89 15.46
C ALA A 283 -6.19 1.97 14.43
N GLN A 284 -6.59 3.18 14.87
CA GLN A 284 -6.84 4.29 13.95
C GLN A 284 -5.59 4.61 13.13
N TRP A 285 -4.43 4.67 13.79
CA TRP A 285 -3.16 4.97 13.15
C TRP A 285 -2.77 3.90 12.12
N GLU A 286 -2.80 2.61 12.49
CA GLU A 286 -2.39 1.56 11.54
C GLU A 286 -3.38 1.41 10.38
N TYR A 287 -4.68 1.56 10.64
CA TYR A 287 -5.70 1.54 9.60
C TYR A 287 -5.47 2.66 8.57
N ALA A 288 -5.24 3.88 9.08
CA ALA A 288 -4.91 5.04 8.28
C ALA A 288 -3.58 4.87 7.51
N CYS A 289 -2.55 4.31 8.15
CA CYS A 289 -1.25 4.03 7.53
C CYS A 289 -1.41 3.07 6.34
N ARG A 290 -2.09 1.95 6.56
CA ARG A 290 -2.27 0.89 5.58
C ARG A 290 -3.12 1.33 4.38
N ALA A 291 -4.15 2.14 4.62
CA ALA A 291 -5.03 2.65 3.57
C ALA A 291 -5.55 1.57 2.61
N GLY A 292 -5.92 0.41 3.18
CA GLY A 292 -6.38 -0.78 2.46
C GLY A 292 -5.29 -1.80 2.11
N SER A 293 -4.01 -1.46 2.28
CA SER A 293 -2.91 -2.38 2.05
C SER A 293 -2.75 -3.44 3.16
N VAL A 294 -2.42 -4.67 2.76
CA VAL A 294 -2.08 -5.79 3.64
C VAL A 294 -0.58 -6.13 3.61
N SER A 295 0.22 -5.42 2.83
CA SER A 295 1.67 -5.61 2.73
C SER A 295 2.43 -5.06 3.95
N GLN A 296 3.75 -5.27 3.96
CA GLN A 296 4.65 -4.77 4.99
C GLN A 296 4.64 -3.24 5.05
N TYR A 297 4.74 -2.58 3.89
CA TYR A 297 4.64 -1.14 3.74
C TYR A 297 3.33 -0.74 3.08
N TYR A 298 2.88 0.51 3.22
CA TYR A 298 1.63 0.92 2.57
C TYR A 298 1.73 0.99 1.03
N TRP A 299 2.95 0.98 0.49
CA TRP A 299 3.23 0.98 -0.95
C TRP A 299 3.53 -0.42 -1.53
N GLY A 300 3.59 -1.45 -0.69
CA GLY A 300 3.93 -2.83 -1.11
C GLY A 300 4.96 -3.48 -0.19
N ASP A 301 5.68 -4.48 -0.70
CA ASP A 301 6.71 -5.23 0.04
C ASP A 301 8.14 -4.95 -0.45
N ASN A 302 8.32 -4.01 -1.39
CA ASN A 302 9.64 -3.67 -1.93
C ASN A 302 10.37 -2.64 -1.06
N GLU A 303 11.33 -3.11 -0.27
CA GLU A 303 12.22 -2.26 0.54
C GLU A 303 13.07 -1.29 -0.32
N SER A 304 13.35 -1.64 -1.58
CA SER A 304 14.13 -0.78 -2.48
C SER A 304 13.41 0.52 -2.86
N ASP A 305 12.11 0.62 -2.57
CA ASP A 305 11.30 1.81 -2.85
C ASP A 305 11.22 2.78 -1.65
N LEU A 306 11.80 2.44 -0.48
CA LEU A 306 11.71 3.25 0.74
C LEU A 306 12.00 4.74 0.51
N PHE A 307 13.07 5.08 -0.21
CA PHE A 307 13.45 6.49 -0.48
C PHE A 307 12.40 7.32 -1.22
N LYS A 308 11.41 6.68 -1.85
CA LYS A 308 10.29 7.36 -2.52
C LYS A 308 9.16 7.73 -1.55
N TYR A 309 9.09 7.02 -0.42
CA TYR A 309 7.93 7.02 0.48
C TYR A 309 8.25 7.44 1.92
N ALA A 310 9.51 7.38 2.33
CA ALA A 310 9.90 7.59 3.73
C ALA A 310 11.29 8.23 3.86
N ASN A 311 11.48 8.93 4.98
CA ASN A 311 12.79 9.34 5.49
C ASN A 311 13.28 8.31 6.53
N PHE A 312 14.48 7.76 6.34
CA PHE A 312 15.04 6.66 7.14
C PHE A 312 16.57 6.68 7.14
N ALA A 313 17.19 5.78 7.91
CA ALA A 313 18.65 5.74 7.97
C ALA A 313 19.26 5.24 6.65
N ASP A 314 19.87 6.13 5.88
CA ASP A 314 20.37 5.86 4.53
C ASP A 314 21.84 6.34 4.29
N ILE A 315 22.23 6.59 3.04
CA ILE A 315 23.57 7.09 2.71
C ILE A 315 23.92 8.43 3.39
N ASN A 316 22.93 9.27 3.70
CA ASN A 316 23.11 10.56 4.35
C ASN A 316 23.46 10.39 5.84
N CYS A 317 23.01 9.31 6.48
CA CYS A 317 23.31 8.98 7.87
C CYS A 317 24.68 8.32 8.03
N LYS A 318 25.76 9.11 7.95
CA LYS A 318 27.15 8.60 7.99
C LYS A 318 27.51 7.88 9.29
N GLU A 319 26.97 8.34 10.42
CA GLU A 319 27.28 7.79 11.75
C GLU A 319 26.44 6.56 12.12
N ILE A 320 25.39 6.26 11.35
CA ILE A 320 24.48 5.14 11.63
C ILE A 320 24.98 3.88 10.92
N LYS A 321 25.44 2.90 11.71
CA LYS A 321 26.06 1.66 11.17
C LYS A 321 25.11 0.81 10.32
N TRP A 322 23.82 0.87 10.59
CA TRP A 322 22.80 0.06 9.94
C TRP A 322 22.06 0.77 8.80
N SER A 323 22.49 1.96 8.42
CA SER A 323 21.86 2.70 7.34
C SER A 323 22.03 1.99 5.99
N ILE A 324 21.03 2.11 5.11
CA ILE A 324 21.09 1.57 3.75
C ILE A 324 21.93 2.49 2.85
N LYS A 325 23.09 2.02 2.40
CA LYS A 325 24.05 2.85 1.66
C LYS A 325 23.78 2.97 0.16
N ASN A 326 22.85 2.19 -0.39
CA ASN A 326 22.46 2.24 -1.81
C ASN A 326 21.13 2.98 -2.04
N GLN A 327 20.57 3.63 -1.01
CA GLN A 327 19.40 4.50 -1.13
C GLN A 327 19.75 5.91 -0.64
N ASN A 328 19.02 6.89 -1.16
CA ASN A 328 19.17 8.30 -0.82
C ASN A 328 17.79 8.98 -0.79
N ASP A 329 17.30 9.29 0.41
CA ASP A 329 16.05 9.98 0.68
C ASP A 329 16.21 11.51 0.74
N GLY A 330 17.45 12.00 0.68
CA GLY A 330 17.82 13.41 0.67
C GLY A 330 18.10 14.05 2.03
N TYR A 331 17.90 13.36 3.16
CA TYR A 331 17.97 13.95 4.49
C TYR A 331 18.79 13.11 5.49
N GLU A 332 19.68 13.76 6.25
CA GLU A 332 20.40 13.10 7.36
C GLU A 332 19.55 13.06 8.66
N LYS A 333 18.55 13.95 8.74
CA LYS A 333 17.72 14.25 9.92
C LYS A 333 16.25 14.28 9.50
N THR A 334 15.36 14.82 10.33
CA THR A 334 13.96 15.05 9.93
C THR A 334 13.86 15.84 8.62
N ALA A 335 12.93 15.44 7.77
CA ALA A 335 12.58 16.12 6.54
C ALA A 335 11.36 17.02 6.79
N PRO A 336 11.14 18.08 5.99
CA PRO A 336 9.86 18.76 5.94
C PRO A 336 8.73 17.73 5.71
N VAL A 337 7.61 17.89 6.39
CA VAL A 337 6.44 17.04 6.13
C VAL A 337 6.03 17.11 4.66
N LYS A 338 5.41 16.04 4.16
CA LYS A 338 4.96 15.95 2.76
C LYS A 338 6.11 15.94 1.73
N SER A 339 7.31 15.53 2.15
CA SER A 339 8.48 15.38 1.25
C SER A 339 8.40 14.14 0.35
N TYR A 340 7.64 13.12 0.78
CA TYR A 340 7.57 11.83 0.11
C TYR A 340 6.17 11.52 -0.43
N ALA A 341 6.04 10.44 -1.21
CA ALA A 341 4.75 10.05 -1.76
C ALA A 341 3.76 9.59 -0.67
N PRO A 342 2.49 10.05 -0.71
CA PRO A 342 1.50 9.65 0.28
C PRO A 342 1.04 8.21 0.06
N ASN A 343 0.32 7.66 1.04
CA ASN A 343 -0.45 6.44 0.83
C ASN A 343 -1.70 6.67 -0.03
N SER A 344 -2.45 5.60 -0.34
CA SER A 344 -3.65 5.64 -1.19
C SER A 344 -4.79 6.51 -0.65
N TRP A 345 -4.76 6.89 0.62
CA TRP A 345 -5.74 7.80 1.23
C TRP A 345 -5.25 9.25 1.30
N GLY A 346 -4.02 9.52 0.84
CA GLY A 346 -3.46 10.87 0.78
C GLY A 346 -2.85 11.33 2.09
N LEU A 347 -2.43 10.39 2.96
CA LEU A 347 -1.65 10.66 4.17
C LEU A 347 -0.16 10.55 3.88
N TYR A 348 0.60 11.45 4.47
CA TYR A 348 2.05 11.57 4.28
C TYR A 348 2.78 11.18 5.55
N ASP A 349 4.03 10.75 5.36
CA ASP A 349 4.99 10.50 6.45
C ASP A 349 4.44 9.49 7.48
N MET A 350 3.56 8.58 7.06
CA MET A 350 3.04 7.51 7.93
C MET A 350 4.15 6.51 8.29
N ILE A 351 5.23 6.47 7.52
CA ILE A 351 6.40 5.62 7.75
C ILE A 351 7.65 6.50 7.61
N GLY A 352 8.57 6.41 8.57
CA GLY A 352 9.79 7.22 8.61
C GLY A 352 9.61 8.59 9.24
N ASN A 353 10.51 9.52 8.92
CA ASN A 353 10.57 10.89 9.44
C ASN A 353 10.65 10.97 10.97
N VAL A 354 9.53 11.05 11.69
CA VAL A 354 9.51 10.87 13.16
C VAL A 354 8.54 9.77 13.58
N ARG A 355 8.86 9.10 14.69
CA ARG A 355 7.90 8.24 15.36
C ARG A 355 6.75 9.06 15.89
N GLU A 356 5.57 8.47 15.93
CA GLU A 356 4.37 9.19 16.36
C GLU A 356 3.80 8.61 17.64
N TRP A 357 3.62 9.47 18.66
CA TRP A 357 2.89 9.12 19.87
C TRP A 357 1.44 8.75 19.59
N ILE A 358 0.99 7.67 20.23
CA ILE A 358 -0.37 7.12 20.15
C ILE A 358 -1.06 7.23 21.50
N ALA A 359 -2.39 7.28 21.52
CA ALA A 359 -3.18 7.32 22.75
C ALA A 359 -2.97 6.09 23.66
N ASP A 360 -2.75 4.92 23.06
CA ASP A 360 -2.67 3.62 23.71
C ASP A 360 -1.51 3.47 24.70
N ALA A 361 -1.87 2.91 25.85
CA ALA A 361 -0.95 2.42 26.87
C ALA A 361 -0.46 1.01 26.54
N CYS A 362 0.78 0.70 26.93
CA CYS A 362 1.33 -0.65 26.77
C CYS A 362 2.25 -1.07 27.93
N GLU A 363 2.48 -2.36 28.01
CA GLU A 363 3.57 -2.94 28.79
C GLU A 363 4.74 -3.25 27.87
N VAL A 364 5.96 -3.03 28.36
CA VAL A 364 7.20 -3.35 27.61
C VAL A 364 8.02 -4.32 28.44
N LYS A 365 8.37 -5.47 27.87
CA LYS A 365 9.30 -6.40 28.51
C LYS A 365 10.72 -5.84 28.46
N GLU A 366 11.35 -5.67 29.62
CA GLU A 366 12.67 -5.03 29.72
C GLU A 366 13.75 -5.74 28.90
N LYS A 367 13.74 -7.08 28.88
CA LYS A 367 14.80 -7.89 28.28
C LYS A 367 14.94 -7.73 26.77
N ASN A 368 13.82 -7.61 26.06
CA ASN A 368 13.76 -7.66 24.58
C ASN A 368 12.94 -6.51 23.98
N ARG A 369 12.43 -5.60 24.80
CA ARG A 369 11.63 -4.43 24.38
C ARG A 369 10.34 -4.80 23.64
N GLU A 370 9.86 -6.04 23.77
CA GLU A 370 8.57 -6.48 23.22
C GLU A 370 7.43 -5.67 23.85
N VAL A 371 6.48 -5.24 23.02
CA VAL A 371 5.33 -4.42 23.40
C VAL A 371 4.10 -5.31 23.50
N PHE A 372 3.40 -5.24 24.63
CA PHE A 372 2.17 -5.98 24.87
C PHE A 372 1.03 -5.04 25.21
N THR A 373 -0.14 -5.33 24.62
CA THR A 373 -1.40 -4.67 24.94
C THR A 373 -2.54 -5.68 24.92
N SER A 374 -3.62 -5.38 25.63
CA SER A 374 -4.85 -6.17 25.57
C SER A 374 -5.64 -5.97 24.29
N THR A 375 -5.19 -5.10 23.38
CA THR A 375 -5.90 -4.74 22.14
C THR A 375 -5.61 -5.70 20.99
N TYR A 376 -4.56 -6.53 21.08
CA TYR A 376 -4.24 -7.56 20.09
C TYR A 376 -5.12 -8.79 20.26
N GLN A 377 -6.42 -8.60 20.01
CA GLN A 377 -7.46 -9.61 20.13
C GLN A 377 -8.28 -9.65 18.83
N ASN A 378 -8.45 -10.83 18.25
CA ASN A 378 -9.17 -10.99 17.00
C ASN A 378 -10.65 -10.60 17.11
N GLY A 379 -11.11 -9.76 16.18
CA GLY A 379 -12.51 -9.32 16.07
C GLY A 379 -12.89 -8.14 16.98
N ILE A 380 -11.91 -7.43 17.55
CA ILE A 380 -12.17 -6.26 18.40
C ILE A 380 -12.59 -5.04 17.57
N SER A 381 -13.43 -4.17 18.14
CA SER A 381 -13.90 -2.94 17.51
C SER A 381 -13.45 -1.71 18.31
N ASP A 382 -12.98 -0.68 17.59
CA ASP A 382 -12.45 0.58 18.13
C ASP A 382 -11.55 0.40 19.38
N PRO A 383 -10.52 -0.46 19.32
CA PRO A 383 -9.72 -0.78 20.49
C PRO A 383 -8.93 0.44 20.99
N LEU A 384 -8.85 0.56 22.32
CA LEU A 384 -7.98 1.49 23.04
C LEU A 384 -7.46 0.83 24.31
N SER A 385 -6.14 0.68 24.42
CA SER A 385 -5.46 0.21 25.62
C SER A 385 -5.24 1.37 26.59
N THR A 386 -5.67 1.22 27.84
CA THR A 386 -5.42 2.18 28.94
C THR A 386 -4.51 1.62 30.02
N LYS A 387 -4.05 0.37 29.87
CA LYS A 387 -3.20 -0.34 30.85
C LYS A 387 -1.73 -0.36 30.42
N GLY A 388 -0.86 -0.23 31.41
CA GLY A 388 0.59 -0.28 31.24
C GLY A 388 1.28 1.07 31.50
N ALA A 389 2.56 0.99 31.84
CA ALA A 389 3.39 2.14 32.22
C ALA A 389 3.93 2.91 31.00
N PHE A 390 3.95 2.29 29.82
CA PHE A 390 4.50 2.86 28.60
C PHE A 390 3.37 3.39 27.70
N ARG A 391 3.77 4.15 26.69
CA ARG A 391 2.91 4.63 25.59
C ARG A 391 3.47 4.16 24.26
N ILE A 392 2.56 3.83 23.35
CA ILE A 392 2.92 3.32 22.04
C ILE A 392 3.39 4.46 21.15
N THR A 393 4.41 4.16 20.35
CA THR A 393 4.80 4.94 19.18
C THR A 393 4.74 4.10 17.91
N ARG A 394 4.40 4.71 16.78
CA ARG A 394 4.30 4.06 15.46
C ARG A 394 5.15 4.77 14.40
N GLY A 395 5.21 4.21 13.19
CA GLY A 395 5.79 4.84 11.99
C GLY A 395 7.30 4.63 11.76
N GLY A 396 8.08 4.45 12.83
CA GLY A 396 9.55 4.51 12.70
C GLY A 396 10.02 5.97 12.61
N ASP A 397 11.31 6.18 12.34
CA ASP A 397 11.89 7.53 12.26
C ASP A 397 13.11 7.55 11.33
N PHE A 398 13.65 8.74 11.06
CA PHE A 398 14.80 8.98 10.18
C PHE A 398 16.08 8.23 10.59
N ARG A 399 16.18 7.70 11.82
CA ARG A 399 17.33 6.92 12.31
C ARG A 399 17.07 5.42 12.32
N PHE A 400 15.84 5.01 12.04
CA PHE A 400 15.41 3.65 12.31
C PHE A 400 15.96 2.65 11.29
N PHE A 401 16.03 1.38 11.70
CA PHE A 401 16.36 0.29 10.80
C PHE A 401 15.30 0.23 9.71
N PRO A 402 15.66 0.28 8.43
CA PRO A 402 14.66 0.43 7.38
C PRO A 402 13.71 -0.76 7.28
N ARG A 403 14.21 -1.97 7.55
CA ARG A 403 13.42 -3.21 7.73
C ARG A 403 12.37 -3.15 8.85
N ASP A 404 12.49 -2.19 9.77
CA ASP A 404 11.57 -1.99 10.88
C ASP A 404 10.65 -0.78 10.63
N CYS A 405 10.76 -0.08 9.49
CA CYS A 405 9.83 0.94 9.03
C CYS A 405 8.57 0.33 8.39
N ARG A 406 7.93 -0.64 9.04
CA ARG A 406 6.74 -1.35 8.53
C ARG A 406 5.45 -0.75 9.07
N SER A 407 4.34 -0.95 8.38
CA SER A 407 3.01 -0.48 8.79
C SER A 407 2.60 -1.06 10.17
N GLY A 408 3.00 -2.29 10.45
CA GLY A 408 2.73 -2.98 11.72
C GLY A 408 3.75 -2.70 12.83
N SER A 409 4.84 -1.99 12.53
CA SER A 409 5.88 -1.72 13.51
C SER A 409 5.39 -0.83 14.63
N ARG A 410 5.74 -1.21 15.86
CA ARG A 410 5.37 -0.53 17.10
C ARG A 410 6.50 -0.55 18.10
N SER A 411 6.53 0.43 18.98
CA SER A 411 7.49 0.49 20.09
C SER A 411 6.83 1.14 21.31
N GLY A 412 7.33 0.82 22.50
CA GLY A 412 6.84 1.39 23.75
C GLY A 412 7.92 2.25 24.42
N PHE A 413 7.54 3.47 24.79
CA PHE A 413 8.40 4.44 25.48
C PHE A 413 7.71 4.98 26.73
N MET A 414 8.51 5.43 27.71
CA MET A 414 7.95 6.06 28.90
C MET A 414 7.32 7.41 28.50
N PRO A 415 6.16 7.77 29.05
CA PRO A 415 5.38 8.93 28.59
C PRO A 415 6.05 10.29 28.82
N ASP A 416 7.06 10.34 29.68
CA ASP A 416 7.90 11.51 30.00
C ASP A 416 9.12 11.67 29.08
N THR A 417 9.46 10.65 28.28
CA THR A 417 10.59 10.73 27.36
C THR A 417 10.29 11.65 26.18
N ALA A 418 11.28 12.45 25.79
CA ALA A 418 11.18 13.44 24.72
C ALA A 418 12.41 13.33 23.81
N TYR A 419 12.41 12.33 22.92
CA TYR A 419 13.53 12.08 22.01
C TYR A 419 13.39 12.91 20.73
N ASN A 420 14.53 13.21 20.11
CA ASN A 420 14.59 13.99 18.87
C ASN A 420 14.18 13.27 17.59
N TYR A 421 13.50 12.14 17.76
CA TYR A 421 12.97 11.31 16.68
C TYR A 421 11.53 10.87 17.00
N ILE A 422 10.90 11.46 18.02
CA ILE A 422 9.50 11.21 18.37
C ILE A 422 8.72 12.52 18.33
N GLY A 423 7.74 12.57 17.44
CA GLY A 423 6.69 13.57 17.33
C GLY A 423 5.32 12.91 17.47
N PHE A 424 4.33 13.43 16.74
CA PHE A 424 2.96 12.92 16.73
C PHE A 424 2.12 13.54 15.61
N ARG A 425 0.96 12.93 15.34
CA ARG A 425 -0.15 13.54 14.59
C ARG A 425 -1.44 13.47 15.41
N ALA A 426 -2.42 14.30 15.07
CA ALA A 426 -3.70 14.34 15.77
C ALA A 426 -4.85 13.77 14.93
N VAL A 427 -5.87 13.28 15.62
CA VAL A 427 -7.18 12.94 15.05
C VAL A 427 -8.25 13.88 15.58
N LEU A 428 -9.30 14.07 14.79
CA LEU A 428 -10.56 14.70 15.18
C LEU A 428 -11.65 13.63 15.05
N ASN A 429 -12.16 13.18 16.18
CA ASN A 429 -13.25 12.19 16.23
C ASN A 429 -14.59 12.87 15.94
N GLU A 430 -15.44 12.26 15.10
CA GLU A 430 -16.81 12.73 14.82
C GLU A 430 -17.81 12.41 15.93
#